data_AF-A0A4U5PAL9-F1
#
_entry.id   AF-A0A4U5PAL9-F1
#
_cell.length_a   1.000
_cell.length_b   1.000
_cell.length_c   1.000
_cell.angle_alpha   90.00
_cell.angle_beta   90.00
_cell.angle_gamma   90.00
#
_symmetry.space_group_name_H-M   'P 1'
#
loop_
_entity.id
_entity.type
_entity.pdbx_description
1 polymer ?
#
loop_
_entity_poly.entity_id
_entity_poly.type
_entity_poly.pdbx_seq_one_letter_code
_entity_poly.pdbx_strand_id
1 'polypeptide(L)'
;MDLDHLAVISPTALISLERLIKNAECSPRSVQVAALLAPDYPAAEKLLFDLLFNCSSEEDSNLPSLALCVNALALMAIDRGDAQLASRIFEALAAHDRLIPLLCSDLMEQFPRLGQRAALGQLMDGALAKLSDPNQINEIEWQLSTLALDGKGAVKIPKLLEQLHKTDSKFLKGLLVTSAGQFPLPGFNIAQWNSQEPVEIPTSVSVQSGEKVLNQNILANCGSSILMVNKDHVNLITSRTIVGRHCWQVKDEEEEQFESTNVNDWLRKVSQRRAPLEHSDSRSSGILGVMSDPFQDLASFAPPQKQSVDCSSMQSFLEKCSRKPFTGQAPPIEKMRSKSEAAMTSTAAATIAALDVDSESYTDSRSLAWRQFASNFQLIQSASNVPSNFIRELRHLDTTLTREPHKVAVIYVAPGQEDKVSILGNNEGSDSFNRFVEGLGWTITTGPNHAGYSGGLPAGLQTPYYATGNCEVVFHVSTRLGGDMTHKLKHIGNDEVHVVWSEHNRYYRRETIATSFCDILIVLQKISPTLVRVHIDKKHNMEFGPLFDGAHVHVRQLPHLIRDTVINASRIYRIHNRPDTQRPNRYREKAFSDTTRKLSAMSPSATISHLYVPFLKS
;
A
#
# COMPACT_ATOMS: atom_id res chain seq x y z
N MET A 1 0.50 25.52 -36.56
CA MET A 1 0.39 25.08 -37.97
C MET A 1 -1.01 24.54 -38.07
N ASP A 2 -1.89 25.15 -38.87
CA ASP A 2 -3.28 24.72 -38.95
C ASP A 2 -3.40 23.33 -39.59
N LEU A 3 -4.42 22.57 -39.21
CA LEU A 3 -4.71 21.21 -39.69
C LEU A 3 -4.74 21.14 -41.24
N ASP A 4 -5.24 22.19 -41.88
CA ASP A 4 -5.30 22.29 -43.34
C ASP A 4 -3.91 22.30 -44.00
N HIS A 5 -2.91 22.91 -43.35
CA HIS A 5 -1.54 22.89 -43.85
C HIS A 5 -0.88 21.51 -43.67
N LEU A 6 -1.21 20.80 -42.59
CA LEU A 6 -0.72 19.43 -42.39
C LEU A 6 -1.33 18.47 -43.41
N ALA A 7 -2.62 18.63 -43.75
CA ALA A 7 -3.29 17.79 -44.73
C ALA A 7 -2.70 17.92 -46.15
N VAL A 8 -2.20 19.11 -46.50
CA VAL A 8 -1.53 19.35 -47.79
C VAL A 8 -0.12 18.75 -47.84
N ILE A 9 0.61 18.81 -46.72
CA ILE A 9 2.02 18.37 -46.65
C ILE A 9 2.14 16.86 -46.36
N SER A 10 1.14 16.26 -45.70
CA SER A 10 1.20 14.90 -45.19
C SER A 10 1.50 13.83 -46.26
N PRO A 11 0.95 13.83 -47.50
CA PRO A 11 1.23 12.76 -48.45
C PRO A 11 2.70 12.79 -48.91
N THR A 12 3.24 13.98 -49.18
CA THR A 12 4.65 14.16 -49.55
C THR A 12 5.59 13.87 -48.38
N ALA A 13 5.21 14.29 -47.17
CA ALA A 13 5.98 14.00 -45.96
C ALA A 13 6.05 12.49 -45.68
N LEU A 14 4.95 11.75 -45.85
CA LEU A 14 4.92 10.30 -45.67
C LEU A 14 5.80 9.57 -46.68
N ILE A 15 5.77 9.96 -47.96
CA ILE A 15 6.65 9.38 -48.98
C ILE A 15 8.13 9.61 -48.64
N SER A 16 8.46 10.81 -48.17
CA SER A 16 9.83 11.14 -47.74
C SER A 16 10.24 10.38 -46.48
N LEU A 17 9.35 10.28 -45.49
CA LEU A 17 9.59 9.52 -44.25
C LEU A 17 9.82 8.05 -44.53
N GLU A 18 9.02 7.43 -45.40
CA GLU A 18 9.18 6.03 -45.79
C GLU A 18 10.56 5.78 -46.42
N ARG A 19 11.06 6.72 -47.23
CA ARG A 19 12.42 6.62 -47.81
C ARG A 19 13.52 6.76 -46.76
N LEU A 20 13.35 7.66 -45.80
CA LEU A 20 14.33 7.84 -44.70
C LEU A 20 14.40 6.59 -43.82
N ILE A 21 13.24 6.00 -43.53
CA ILE A 21 13.14 4.84 -42.63
C ILE A 21 13.60 3.53 -43.28
N LYS A 22 13.48 3.41 -44.62
CA LYS A 22 14.06 2.28 -45.37
C LYS A 22 15.58 2.12 -45.21
N ASN A 23 16.28 3.18 -44.79
CA ASN A 23 17.72 3.14 -44.54
C ASN A 23 18.07 2.78 -43.08
N ALA A 24 17.09 2.38 -42.26
CA ALA A 24 17.23 2.10 -40.82
C ALA A 24 17.72 3.28 -39.95
N GLU A 25 17.83 4.49 -40.51
CA GLU A 25 18.15 5.70 -39.76
C GLU A 25 16.92 6.17 -38.95
N CYS A 26 16.81 5.69 -37.71
CA CYS A 26 15.68 5.98 -36.82
C CYS A 26 15.90 7.31 -36.06
N SER A 27 15.71 8.44 -36.74
CA SER A 27 15.81 9.75 -36.05
C SER A 27 14.56 10.03 -35.19
N PRO A 28 14.71 10.52 -33.94
CA PRO A 28 13.57 10.87 -33.08
C PRO A 28 12.61 11.86 -33.74
N ARG A 29 13.15 12.79 -34.55
CA ARG A 29 12.37 13.78 -35.29
C ARG A 29 11.48 13.13 -36.35
N SER A 30 12.00 12.13 -37.06
CA SER A 30 11.22 11.38 -38.06
C SER A 30 10.05 10.64 -37.39
N VAL A 31 10.32 10.00 -36.23
CA VAL A 31 9.28 9.31 -35.47
C VAL A 31 8.23 10.29 -34.94
N GLN A 32 8.63 11.47 -34.44
CA GLN A 32 7.69 12.51 -34.02
C GLN A 32 6.76 12.94 -35.15
N VAL A 33 7.28 13.15 -36.37
CA VAL A 33 6.44 13.53 -37.52
C VAL A 33 5.49 12.39 -37.88
N ALA A 34 5.95 11.14 -37.89
CA ALA A 34 5.08 9.98 -38.12
C ALA A 34 3.99 9.87 -37.05
N ALA A 35 4.33 10.02 -35.77
CA ALA A 35 3.41 10.00 -34.65
C ALA A 35 2.33 11.09 -34.73
N LEU A 36 2.69 12.29 -35.22
CA LEU A 36 1.73 13.37 -35.44
C LEU A 36 0.74 13.10 -36.57
N LEU A 37 1.15 12.33 -37.59
CA LEU A 37 0.30 11.99 -38.74
C LEU A 37 -0.51 10.71 -38.51
N ALA A 38 -0.07 9.81 -37.63
CA ALA A 38 -0.68 8.50 -37.41
C ALA A 38 -2.16 8.50 -37.00
N PRO A 39 -2.70 9.50 -36.27
CA PRO A 39 -4.13 9.56 -35.96
C PRO A 39 -5.02 9.59 -37.21
N ASP A 40 -4.61 10.35 -38.23
CA ASP A 40 -5.40 10.61 -39.44
C ASP A 40 -4.95 9.77 -40.65
N TYR A 41 -3.70 9.27 -40.64
CA TYR A 41 -3.08 8.57 -41.76
C TYR A 41 -2.58 7.17 -41.35
N PRO A 42 -3.29 6.09 -41.76
CA PRO A 42 -2.90 4.71 -41.45
C PRO A 42 -1.49 4.33 -41.95
N ALA A 43 -1.01 4.99 -43.01
CA ALA A 43 0.35 4.79 -43.51
C ALA A 43 1.43 5.21 -42.50
N ALA A 44 1.17 6.27 -41.71
CA ALA A 44 2.09 6.70 -40.65
C ALA A 44 2.08 5.72 -39.47
N GLU A 45 0.91 5.21 -39.09
CA GLU A 45 0.79 4.15 -38.07
C GLU A 45 1.58 2.90 -38.50
N LYS A 46 1.41 2.46 -39.75
CA LYS A 46 2.16 1.33 -40.32
C LYS A 46 3.66 1.56 -40.22
N LEU A 47 4.13 2.76 -40.53
CA LEU A 47 5.53 3.13 -40.49
C LEU A 47 6.11 3.12 -39.07
N LEU A 48 5.32 3.46 -38.04
CA LEU A 48 5.73 3.26 -36.63
C LEU A 48 5.89 1.77 -36.28
N PHE A 49 4.98 0.91 -36.75
CA PHE A 49 5.13 -0.54 -36.59
C PHE A 49 6.34 -1.08 -37.33
N ASP A 50 6.54 -0.67 -38.58
CA ASP A 50 7.69 -1.10 -39.40
C ASP A 50 9.01 -0.73 -38.69
N LEU A 51 9.08 0.42 -38.01
CA LEU A 51 10.22 0.79 -37.18
C LEU A 51 10.44 -0.16 -35.99
N LEU A 52 9.37 -0.50 -35.25
CA LEU A 52 9.46 -1.44 -34.13
C LEU A 52 9.91 -2.84 -34.57
N PHE A 53 9.48 -3.30 -35.75
CA PHE A 53 9.85 -4.61 -36.27
C PHE A 53 11.26 -4.67 -36.86
N ASN A 54 11.68 -3.62 -37.57
CA ASN A 54 12.92 -3.66 -38.36
C ASN A 54 14.16 -3.13 -37.63
N CYS A 55 14.00 -2.28 -36.61
CA CYS A 55 15.13 -1.78 -35.83
C CYS A 55 15.57 -2.82 -34.78
N SER A 56 16.88 -3.09 -34.74
CA SER A 56 17.49 -3.96 -33.73
C SER A 56 17.38 -3.36 -32.33
N SER A 57 17.12 -4.22 -31.33
CA SER A 57 17.07 -3.86 -29.91
C SER A 57 18.45 -3.78 -29.24
N GLU A 58 19.50 -4.29 -29.89
CA GLU A 58 20.87 -4.35 -29.34
C GLU A 58 21.59 -2.99 -29.37
N GLU A 59 21.16 -2.08 -30.24
CA GLU A 59 21.73 -0.74 -30.36
C GLU A 59 21.02 0.24 -29.42
N ASP A 60 21.68 0.58 -28.30
CA ASP A 60 21.18 1.57 -27.34
C ASP A 60 20.92 2.96 -27.97
N SER A 61 21.52 3.26 -29.13
CA SER A 61 21.28 4.49 -29.89
C SER A 61 19.85 4.60 -30.43
N ASN A 62 19.18 3.48 -30.70
CA ASN A 62 17.82 3.46 -31.26
C ASN A 62 16.74 3.47 -30.19
N LEU A 63 17.09 3.14 -28.94
CA LEU A 63 16.16 3.00 -27.83
C LEU A 63 15.25 4.25 -27.63
N PRO A 64 15.74 5.49 -27.71
CA PRO A 64 14.89 6.68 -27.57
C PRO A 64 13.82 6.79 -28.66
N SER A 65 14.19 6.49 -29.90
CA SER A 65 13.26 6.53 -31.03
C SER A 65 12.22 5.41 -30.94
N LEU A 66 12.63 4.21 -30.50
CA LEU A 66 11.71 3.08 -30.28
C LEU A 66 10.77 3.32 -29.11
N ALA A 67 11.25 3.90 -28.00
CA ALA A 67 10.41 4.31 -26.89
C ALA A 67 9.38 5.36 -27.34
N LEU A 68 9.77 6.32 -28.19
CA LEU A 68 8.84 7.28 -28.77
C LEU A 68 7.78 6.61 -29.65
N CYS A 69 8.14 5.59 -30.45
CA CYS A 69 7.17 4.78 -31.18
C CYS A 69 6.16 4.12 -30.24
N VAL A 70 6.63 3.51 -29.14
CA VAL A 70 5.76 2.86 -28.15
C VAL A 70 4.82 3.88 -27.50
N ASN A 71 5.34 5.01 -27.03
CA ASN A 71 4.53 6.08 -26.44
C ASN A 71 3.45 6.58 -27.41
N ALA A 72 3.83 6.81 -28.68
CA ALA A 72 2.91 7.30 -29.71
C ALA A 72 1.79 6.28 -30.00
N LEU A 73 2.14 5.01 -30.20
CA LEU A 73 1.17 3.95 -30.46
C LEU A 73 0.30 3.66 -29.22
N ALA A 74 0.86 3.72 -28.01
CA ALA A 74 0.13 3.59 -26.76
C ALA A 74 -0.88 4.74 -26.59
N LEU A 75 -0.47 5.98 -26.86
CA LEU A 75 -1.36 7.14 -26.86
C LEU A 75 -2.51 6.98 -27.86
N MET A 76 -2.24 6.46 -29.06
CA MET A 76 -3.29 6.13 -30.04
C MET A 76 -4.24 5.04 -29.54
N ALA A 77 -3.72 3.99 -28.90
CA ALA A 77 -4.54 2.92 -28.32
C ALA A 77 -5.42 3.46 -27.18
N ILE A 78 -4.90 4.38 -26.39
CA ILE A 78 -5.64 5.09 -25.33
C ILE A 78 -6.74 5.97 -25.94
N ASP A 79 -6.42 6.80 -26.92
CA ASP A 79 -7.38 7.71 -27.55
C ASP A 79 -8.53 6.96 -28.24
N ARG A 80 -8.23 5.82 -28.85
CA ARG A 80 -9.22 4.95 -29.51
C ARG A 80 -9.92 3.98 -28.55
N GLY A 81 -9.40 3.78 -27.35
CA GLY A 81 -9.82 2.69 -26.46
C GLY A 81 -9.65 1.31 -27.08
N ASP A 82 -8.63 1.15 -27.93
CA ASP A 82 -8.42 -0.03 -28.77
C ASP A 82 -7.46 -1.03 -28.12
N ALA A 83 -8.04 -2.05 -27.50
CA ALA A 83 -7.28 -3.15 -26.91
C ALA A 83 -6.56 -4.03 -27.94
N GLN A 84 -7.09 -4.14 -29.17
CA GLN A 84 -6.45 -4.94 -30.22
C GLN A 84 -5.17 -4.26 -30.70
N LEU A 85 -5.18 -2.93 -30.82
CA LEU A 85 -3.98 -2.16 -31.11
C LEU A 85 -2.93 -2.36 -30.02
N ALA A 86 -3.30 -2.30 -28.74
CA ALA A 86 -2.38 -2.60 -27.63
C ALA A 86 -1.76 -4.00 -27.71
N SER A 87 -2.55 -5.03 -28.05
CA SER A 87 -2.03 -6.39 -28.28
C SER A 87 -1.05 -6.44 -29.45
N ARG A 88 -1.35 -5.78 -30.57
CA ARG A 88 -0.44 -5.69 -31.73
C ARG A 88 0.88 -5.00 -31.38
N ILE A 89 0.84 -3.94 -30.56
CA ILE A 89 2.07 -3.28 -30.08
C ILE A 89 2.87 -4.27 -29.23
N PHE A 90 2.24 -4.97 -28.29
CA PHE A 90 2.91 -5.96 -27.46
C PHE A 90 3.54 -7.13 -28.26
N GLU A 91 2.89 -7.57 -29.34
CA GLU A 91 3.44 -8.55 -30.27
C GLU A 91 4.67 -8.00 -31.01
N ALA A 92 4.62 -6.74 -31.46
CA ALA A 92 5.74 -6.07 -32.10
C ALA A 92 6.95 -5.89 -31.16
N LEU A 93 6.72 -5.82 -29.86
CA LEU A 93 7.77 -5.74 -28.84
C LEU A 93 8.43 -7.09 -28.51
N ALA A 94 8.15 -8.17 -29.27
CA ALA A 94 8.75 -9.49 -29.01
C ALA A 94 10.28 -9.52 -29.03
N ALA A 95 10.94 -8.60 -29.75
CA ALA A 95 12.40 -8.48 -29.77
C ALA A 95 12.94 -7.39 -28.82
N HIS A 96 12.06 -6.70 -28.08
CA HIS A 96 12.35 -5.47 -27.34
C HIS A 96 11.87 -5.53 -25.89
N ASP A 97 12.34 -6.53 -25.13
CA ASP A 97 11.90 -6.77 -23.75
C ASP A 97 11.99 -5.53 -22.84
N ARG A 98 12.99 -4.67 -23.08
CA ARG A 98 13.21 -3.41 -22.34
C ARG A 98 12.06 -2.41 -22.47
N LEU A 99 11.27 -2.49 -23.53
CA LEU A 99 10.15 -1.58 -23.82
C LEU A 99 8.79 -2.12 -23.38
N ILE A 100 8.70 -3.41 -23.02
CA ILE A 100 7.45 -4.03 -22.54
C ILE A 100 6.93 -3.34 -21.26
N PRO A 101 7.77 -3.04 -20.23
CA PRO A 101 7.31 -2.32 -19.05
C PRO A 101 6.83 -0.90 -19.35
N LEU A 102 7.43 -0.23 -20.35
CA LEU A 102 7.01 1.10 -20.79
C LEU A 102 5.57 1.06 -21.32
N LEU A 103 5.28 0.13 -22.25
CA LEU A 103 3.92 -0.08 -22.75
C LEU A 103 2.92 -0.37 -21.62
N CYS A 104 3.26 -1.28 -20.70
CA CYS A 104 2.37 -1.61 -19.58
C CYS A 104 2.11 -0.39 -18.68
N SER A 105 3.15 0.41 -18.41
CA SER A 105 3.06 1.62 -17.60
C SER A 105 2.21 2.70 -18.26
N ASP A 106 2.33 2.88 -19.57
CA ASP A 106 1.54 3.86 -20.34
C ASP A 106 0.05 3.52 -20.36
N LEU A 107 -0.29 2.23 -20.40
CA LEU A 107 -1.69 1.77 -20.45
C LEU A 107 -2.33 1.65 -19.06
N MET A 108 -1.54 1.55 -17.99
CA MET A 108 -1.97 1.12 -16.65
C MET A 108 -3.18 1.89 -16.10
N GLU A 109 -3.20 3.22 -16.28
CA GLU A 109 -4.23 4.08 -15.71
C GLU A 109 -5.42 4.29 -16.66
N GLN A 110 -5.15 4.46 -17.96
CA GLN A 110 -6.17 4.85 -18.93
C GLN A 110 -7.04 3.66 -19.37
N PHE A 111 -6.47 2.49 -19.60
CA PHE A 111 -7.23 1.32 -20.07
C PHE A 111 -8.34 0.89 -19.11
N PRO A 112 -8.12 0.82 -17.78
CA PRO A 112 -9.20 0.53 -16.84
C PRO A 112 -10.35 1.54 -16.90
N ARG A 113 -10.06 2.83 -17.14
CA ARG A 113 -11.08 3.89 -17.30
C ARG A 113 -11.89 3.72 -18.59
N LEU A 114 -11.26 3.18 -19.63
CA LEU A 114 -11.87 2.88 -20.92
C LEU A 114 -12.57 1.52 -20.97
N GLY A 115 -12.67 0.80 -19.84
CA GLY A 115 -13.28 -0.53 -19.78
C GLY A 115 -12.37 -1.67 -20.28
N GLN A 116 -11.14 -1.39 -20.68
CA GLN A 116 -10.18 -2.36 -21.23
C GLN A 116 -9.32 -3.06 -20.17
N ARG A 117 -9.88 -3.23 -18.97
CA ARG A 117 -9.16 -3.78 -17.81
C ARG A 117 -8.71 -5.23 -18.01
N ALA A 118 -9.58 -6.06 -18.59
CA ALA A 118 -9.28 -7.47 -18.83
C ALA A 118 -8.17 -7.63 -19.88
N ALA A 119 -8.20 -6.82 -20.93
CA ALA A 119 -7.16 -6.80 -21.96
C ALA A 119 -5.79 -6.40 -21.38
N LEU A 120 -5.76 -5.35 -20.53
CA LEU A 120 -4.54 -4.95 -19.84
C LEU A 120 -3.98 -6.07 -18.94
N GLY A 121 -4.84 -6.75 -18.17
CA GLY A 121 -4.42 -7.88 -17.34
C GLY A 121 -3.84 -9.04 -18.16
N GLN A 122 -4.42 -9.35 -19.32
CA GLN A 122 -3.88 -10.37 -20.24
C GLN A 122 -2.54 -9.96 -20.84
N LEU A 123 -2.37 -8.69 -21.20
CA LEU A 123 -1.11 -8.15 -21.71
C LEU A 123 0.00 -8.27 -20.65
N MET A 124 -0.30 -7.92 -19.40
CA MET A 124 0.64 -8.06 -18.28
C MET A 124 0.99 -9.51 -17.96
N ASP A 125 0.02 -10.43 -18.02
CA ASP A 125 0.28 -11.88 -17.93
C ASP A 125 1.24 -12.34 -19.04
N GLY A 126 1.05 -11.85 -20.27
CA GLY A 126 1.94 -12.09 -21.40
C GLY A 126 3.33 -11.50 -21.19
N ALA A 127 3.43 -10.30 -20.60
CA ALA A 127 4.69 -9.66 -20.26
C ALA A 127 5.49 -10.50 -19.26
N LEU A 128 4.86 -11.00 -18.20
CA LEU A 128 5.50 -11.88 -17.21
C LEU A 128 6.03 -13.18 -17.80
N ALA A 129 5.46 -13.67 -18.90
CA ALA A 129 5.93 -14.86 -19.59
C ALA A 129 7.16 -14.59 -20.50
N LYS A 130 7.37 -13.35 -20.94
CA LYS A 130 8.50 -12.96 -21.81
C LYS A 130 9.70 -12.41 -21.03
N LEU A 131 9.44 -11.65 -19.97
CA LEU A 131 10.48 -10.95 -19.22
C LEU A 131 11.36 -11.92 -18.43
N SER A 132 12.67 -11.67 -18.46
CA SER A 132 13.67 -12.43 -17.68
C SER A 132 14.29 -11.61 -16.55
N ASP A 133 14.31 -10.27 -16.65
CA ASP A 133 14.90 -9.41 -15.63
C ASP A 133 14.01 -9.31 -14.38
N PRO A 134 14.51 -9.64 -13.18
CA PRO A 134 13.72 -9.61 -11.95
C PRO A 134 13.17 -8.23 -11.60
N ASN A 135 13.84 -7.13 -11.98
CA ASN A 135 13.33 -5.79 -11.70
C ASN A 135 12.13 -5.45 -12.59
N GLN A 136 12.20 -5.79 -13.88
CA GLN A 136 11.08 -5.67 -14.81
C GLN A 136 9.91 -6.58 -14.41
N ILE A 137 10.17 -7.83 -14.03
CA ILE A 137 9.13 -8.75 -13.53
C ILE A 137 8.45 -8.16 -12.31
N ASN A 138 9.22 -7.67 -11.33
CA ASN A 138 8.66 -7.04 -10.13
C ASN A 138 7.80 -5.82 -10.49
N GLU A 139 8.17 -5.05 -11.52
CA GLU A 139 7.35 -3.91 -11.96
C GLU A 139 5.99 -4.35 -12.49
N ILE A 140 5.96 -5.36 -13.36
CA ILE A 140 4.70 -5.89 -13.89
C ILE A 140 3.86 -6.53 -12.78
N GLU A 141 4.46 -7.29 -11.86
CA GLU A 141 3.77 -7.87 -10.71
C GLU A 141 3.12 -6.80 -9.81
N TRP A 142 3.82 -5.68 -9.61
CA TRP A 142 3.36 -4.56 -8.81
C TRP A 142 2.17 -3.84 -9.47
N GLN A 143 2.25 -3.62 -10.78
CA GLN A 143 1.16 -3.06 -11.59
C GLN A 143 -0.06 -4.02 -11.61
N LEU A 144 0.17 -5.31 -11.84
CA LEU A 144 -0.88 -6.32 -11.87
C LEU A 144 -1.56 -6.49 -10.50
N SER A 145 -0.79 -6.41 -9.40
CA SER A 145 -1.33 -6.40 -8.04
C SER A 145 -2.18 -5.16 -7.77
N THR A 146 -1.74 -3.99 -8.24
CA THR A 146 -2.54 -2.75 -8.17
C THR A 146 -3.85 -2.91 -8.95
N LEU A 147 -3.79 -3.53 -10.13
CA LEU A 147 -4.98 -3.85 -10.94
C LEU A 147 -5.88 -4.90 -10.27
N ALA A 148 -5.35 -5.79 -9.44
CA ALA A 148 -6.16 -6.75 -8.70
C ALA A 148 -6.89 -6.12 -7.50
N LEU A 149 -6.24 -5.19 -6.79
CA LEU A 149 -6.78 -4.56 -5.57
C LEU A 149 -8.05 -3.75 -5.82
N ASP A 150 -8.17 -3.13 -6.98
CA ASP A 150 -9.33 -2.31 -7.37
C ASP A 150 -10.59 -3.14 -7.74
N GLY A 151 -10.63 -4.44 -7.37
CA GLY A 151 -11.86 -5.20 -7.08
C GLY A 151 -12.73 -5.65 -8.25
N LYS A 152 -12.48 -5.19 -9.48
CA LYS A 152 -13.37 -5.40 -10.65
C LYS A 152 -13.15 -6.70 -11.44
N GLY A 153 -12.70 -7.78 -10.80
CA GLY A 153 -12.67 -9.14 -11.38
C GLY A 153 -11.78 -9.41 -12.61
N ALA A 154 -11.09 -8.40 -13.17
CA ALA A 154 -10.27 -8.56 -14.37
C ALA A 154 -8.98 -9.38 -14.15
N VAL A 155 -8.46 -9.38 -12.92
CA VAL A 155 -7.27 -10.16 -12.55
C VAL A 155 -7.72 -11.33 -11.69
N LYS A 156 -7.37 -12.54 -12.11
CA LYS A 156 -7.63 -13.76 -11.33
C LYS A 156 -6.64 -13.81 -10.15
N ILE A 157 -7.07 -13.33 -8.98
CA ILE A 157 -6.25 -13.28 -7.76
C ILE A 157 -5.55 -14.61 -7.45
N PRO A 158 -6.18 -15.80 -7.56
CA PRO A 158 -5.49 -17.06 -7.30
C PRO A 158 -4.28 -17.29 -8.22
N LYS A 159 -4.43 -17.00 -9.52
CA LYS A 159 -3.36 -17.11 -10.51
C LYS A 159 -2.21 -16.14 -10.20
N LEU A 160 -2.55 -14.90 -9.81
CA LEU A 160 -1.56 -13.91 -9.41
C LEU A 160 -0.81 -14.35 -8.14
N LEU A 161 -1.50 -14.90 -7.14
CA LEU A 161 -0.85 -15.40 -5.92
C LEU A 161 0.09 -16.56 -6.20
N GLU A 162 -0.26 -17.49 -7.10
CA GLU A 162 0.66 -18.54 -7.56
C GLU A 162 1.90 -17.96 -8.24
N GLN A 163 1.73 -16.94 -9.08
CA GLN A 163 2.85 -16.28 -9.75
C GLN A 163 3.78 -15.59 -8.74
N LEU A 164 3.22 -14.80 -7.83
CA LEU A 164 3.97 -14.16 -6.75
C LEU A 164 4.65 -15.21 -5.84
N HIS A 165 4.07 -16.41 -5.73
CA HIS A 165 4.70 -17.54 -5.04
C HIS A 165 6.01 -17.95 -5.68
N LYS A 166 6.03 -18.10 -7.01
CA LYS A 166 7.23 -18.47 -7.77
C LYS A 166 8.34 -17.42 -7.68
N THR A 167 7.99 -16.14 -7.62
CA THR A 167 8.96 -15.02 -7.57
C THR A 167 9.34 -14.58 -6.14
N ASP A 168 8.90 -15.33 -5.13
CA ASP A 168 9.05 -15.03 -3.69
C ASP A 168 8.67 -13.59 -3.29
N SER A 169 7.66 -13.01 -3.94
CA SER A 169 7.19 -11.65 -3.64
C SER A 169 6.26 -11.65 -2.42
N LYS A 170 6.84 -11.68 -1.22
CA LYS A 170 6.12 -11.80 0.07
C LYS A 170 5.28 -10.57 0.38
N PHE A 171 5.80 -9.39 0.06
CA PHE A 171 5.10 -8.13 0.27
C PHE A 171 3.81 -8.08 -0.57
N LEU A 172 3.90 -8.40 -1.87
CA LEU A 172 2.74 -8.33 -2.76
C LEU A 172 1.65 -9.34 -2.40
N LYS A 173 2.05 -10.56 -2.01
CA LYS A 173 1.11 -11.55 -1.45
C LYS A 173 0.40 -10.99 -0.22
N GLY A 174 1.18 -10.48 0.73
CA GLY A 174 0.65 -9.88 1.96
C GLY A 174 -0.34 -8.77 1.63
N LEU A 175 0.04 -7.85 0.74
CA LEU A 175 -0.77 -6.71 0.33
C LEU A 175 -2.10 -7.15 -0.27
N LEU A 176 -2.09 -8.14 -1.16
CA LEU A 176 -3.31 -8.67 -1.76
C LEU A 176 -4.22 -9.33 -0.71
N VAL A 177 -3.65 -10.11 0.21
CA VAL A 177 -4.43 -10.76 1.26
C VAL A 177 -5.02 -9.73 2.24
N THR A 178 -4.27 -8.69 2.59
CA THR A 178 -4.74 -7.68 3.56
C THR A 178 -5.72 -6.68 2.97
N SER A 179 -5.58 -6.35 1.68
CA SER A 179 -6.23 -5.17 1.08
C SER A 179 -7.16 -5.50 -0.09
N ALA A 180 -7.33 -6.77 -0.47
CA ALA A 180 -8.31 -7.15 -1.49
C ALA A 180 -9.72 -6.70 -1.11
N GLY A 181 -10.41 -6.05 -2.04
CA GLY A 181 -11.80 -5.59 -1.84
C GLY A 181 -11.96 -4.36 -0.97
N GLN A 182 -10.87 -3.75 -0.48
CA GLN A 182 -10.92 -2.53 0.33
C GLN A 182 -10.72 -1.25 -0.50
N PHE A 183 -10.44 -1.34 -1.81
CA PHE A 183 -10.11 -0.22 -2.69
C PHE A 183 -11.37 0.36 -3.41
N PRO A 184 -11.42 1.68 -3.72
CA PRO A 184 -10.42 2.73 -3.52
C PRO A 184 -10.32 3.23 -2.09
N LEU A 185 -9.10 3.27 -1.57
CA LEU A 185 -8.79 3.92 -0.31
C LEU A 185 -8.17 5.29 -0.61
N PRO A 186 -8.69 6.40 -0.03
CA PRO A 186 -8.04 7.70 -0.16
C PRO A 186 -6.60 7.56 0.31
N GLY A 187 -5.65 8.02 -0.51
CA GLY A 187 -4.25 7.67 -0.36
C GLY A 187 -3.71 7.87 1.05
N PHE A 188 -2.95 6.88 1.50
CA PHE A 188 -2.48 6.78 2.87
C PHE A 188 -1.06 6.24 2.86
N ASN A 189 -0.23 6.78 3.74
CA ASN A 189 1.05 6.16 4.08
C ASN A 189 0.80 4.96 5.00
N ILE A 190 1.44 3.80 4.74
CA ILE A 190 1.30 2.63 5.62
C ILE A 190 1.77 2.92 7.06
N ALA A 191 2.73 3.83 7.26
CA ALA A 191 3.12 4.28 8.59
C ALA A 191 1.94 4.83 9.42
N GLN A 192 0.86 5.26 8.75
CA GLN A 192 -0.38 5.76 9.35
C GLN A 192 -1.53 4.75 9.32
N TRP A 193 -1.43 3.66 8.54
CA TRP A 193 -2.24 2.43 8.71
C TRP A 193 -1.75 1.56 9.84
N ASN A 194 -0.50 1.78 10.26
CA ASN A 194 -0.05 1.21 11.51
C ASN A 194 -1.07 1.58 12.57
N SER A 195 -1.68 0.57 13.21
CA SER A 195 -2.65 0.85 14.25
C SER A 195 -2.03 1.85 15.24
N GLN A 196 -2.84 2.83 15.62
CA GLN A 196 -2.45 3.77 16.65
C GLN A 196 -2.37 3.01 17.97
N GLU A 197 -1.34 3.30 18.76
CA GLU A 197 -1.29 2.80 20.12
C GLU A 197 -2.45 3.46 20.92
N PRO A 198 -3.15 2.72 21.79
CA PRO A 198 -4.22 3.29 22.60
C PRO A 198 -3.75 4.51 23.39
N VAL A 199 -4.57 5.56 23.40
CA VAL A 199 -4.29 6.86 24.06
C VAL A 199 -4.06 6.71 25.58
N GLU A 200 -4.58 5.63 26.18
CA GLU A 200 -4.47 5.30 27.60
C GLU A 200 -3.08 4.84 28.04
N ILE A 201 -2.17 4.56 27.09
CA ILE A 201 -0.76 4.30 27.41
C ILE A 201 -0.10 5.66 27.64
N PRO A 202 0.39 5.98 28.84
CA PRO A 202 0.98 7.28 29.11
C PRO A 202 2.07 7.57 28.09
N THR A 203 1.90 8.67 27.36
CA THR A 203 2.81 9.18 26.29
C THR A 203 4.26 9.35 26.77
N SER A 204 4.52 9.21 28.07
CA SER A 204 5.83 9.07 28.69
C SER A 204 6.70 7.92 28.16
N VAL A 205 6.16 6.92 27.45
CA VAL A 205 6.97 5.86 26.79
C VAL A 205 7.71 6.40 25.55
N SER A 206 7.22 7.47 24.94
CA SER A 206 7.82 8.06 23.72
C SER A 206 9.12 8.84 23.94
N VAL A 207 9.47 9.14 25.19
CA VAL A 207 10.69 9.86 25.59
C VAL A 207 11.64 8.98 26.44
N GLN A 208 11.29 7.72 26.68
CA GLN A 208 12.14 6.81 27.44
C GLN A 208 13.32 6.31 26.61
N SER A 209 14.46 6.07 27.26
CA SER A 209 15.62 5.44 26.63
C SER A 209 15.20 4.10 26.00
N GLY A 210 15.75 3.77 24.82
CA GLY A 210 15.38 2.54 24.09
C GLY A 210 15.48 1.27 24.93
N GLU A 211 16.38 1.25 25.93
CA GLU A 211 16.54 0.16 26.89
C GLU A 211 15.32 -0.04 27.80
N LYS A 212 14.65 1.03 28.26
CA LYS A 212 13.43 0.90 29.08
C LYS A 212 12.29 0.26 28.29
N VAL A 213 12.15 0.67 27.02
CA VAL A 213 11.15 0.09 26.11
C VAL A 213 11.43 -1.39 25.86
N LEU A 214 12.69 -1.77 25.64
CA LEU A 214 13.06 -3.19 25.45
C LEU A 214 12.84 -4.02 26.72
N ASN A 215 13.05 -3.46 27.91
CA ASN A 215 12.84 -4.18 29.17
C ASN A 215 11.36 -4.41 29.50
N GLN A 216 10.48 -3.49 29.10
CA GLN A 216 9.03 -3.57 29.31
C GLN A 216 8.32 -4.43 28.27
N ASN A 217 8.93 -4.68 27.11
CA ASN A 217 8.30 -5.41 26.02
C ASN A 217 9.00 -6.76 25.79
N ILE A 218 8.22 -7.80 25.53
CA ILE A 218 8.71 -9.06 25.01
C ILE A 218 8.58 -9.03 23.50
N LEU A 219 9.68 -9.34 22.82
CA LEU A 219 9.75 -9.43 21.38
C LEU A 219 9.85 -10.89 20.99
N ALA A 220 8.92 -11.34 20.15
CA ALA A 220 8.85 -12.70 19.66
C ALA A 220 8.96 -12.72 18.13
N ASN A 221 9.85 -13.57 17.63
CA ASN A 221 9.99 -13.81 16.20
C ASN A 221 9.11 -14.99 15.79
N CYS A 222 8.07 -14.73 15.00
CA CYS A 222 7.13 -15.73 14.51
C CYS A 222 7.36 -16.08 13.03
N GLY A 223 8.52 -15.71 12.46
CA GLY A 223 8.89 -15.97 11.08
C GLY A 223 8.28 -14.98 10.08
N SER A 224 6.95 -14.94 9.98
CA SER A 224 6.21 -14.01 9.11
C SER A 224 5.86 -12.67 9.79
N SER A 225 6.06 -12.59 11.10
CA SER A 225 5.79 -11.41 11.91
C SER A 225 6.74 -11.30 13.10
N ILE A 226 6.93 -10.07 13.58
CA ILE A 226 7.57 -9.75 14.84
C ILE A 226 6.45 -9.32 15.79
N LEU A 227 6.20 -10.12 16.83
CA LEU A 227 5.25 -9.78 17.88
C LEU A 227 5.96 -9.01 18.98
N MET A 228 5.30 -7.99 19.50
CA MET A 228 5.74 -7.20 20.64
C MET A 228 4.60 -7.15 21.64
N VAL A 229 4.85 -7.61 22.86
CA VAL A 229 3.85 -7.69 23.93
C VAL A 229 4.38 -6.90 25.13
N ASN A 230 3.56 -6.01 25.66
CA ASN A 230 3.91 -5.22 26.82
C ASN A 230 3.63 -6.01 28.11
N LYS A 231 4.60 -6.08 29.03
CA LYS A 231 4.46 -6.79 30.32
C LYS A 231 3.45 -6.13 31.25
N ASP A 232 3.34 -4.81 31.21
CA ASP A 232 2.44 -4.01 32.06
C ASP A 232 1.02 -3.96 31.46
N HIS A 233 0.90 -4.13 30.13
CA HIS A 233 -0.36 -4.10 29.37
C HIS A 233 -0.52 -5.36 28.51
N VAL A 234 -0.80 -6.48 29.18
CA VAL A 234 -0.95 -7.82 28.60
C VAL A 234 -1.99 -7.89 27.47
N ASN A 235 -3.03 -7.08 27.59
CA ASN A 235 -4.10 -6.99 26.62
C ASN A 235 -3.67 -6.31 25.31
N LEU A 236 -2.49 -5.70 25.24
CA LEU A 236 -2.00 -5.05 24.05
C LEU A 236 -0.92 -5.86 23.34
N ILE A 237 -1.14 -6.12 22.05
CA ILE A 237 -0.22 -6.87 21.20
C ILE A 237 0.08 -6.04 19.96
N THR A 238 1.36 -5.83 19.67
CA THR A 238 1.77 -5.20 18.42
C THR A 238 2.42 -6.23 17.52
N SER A 239 1.81 -6.51 16.37
CA SER A 239 2.36 -7.36 15.32
C SER A 239 2.96 -6.50 14.21
N ARG A 240 4.20 -6.76 13.82
CA ARG A 240 4.85 -6.16 12.66
C ARG A 240 5.08 -7.21 11.60
N THR A 241 4.66 -6.91 10.39
CA THR A 241 4.83 -7.77 9.22
C THR A 241 5.55 -7.00 8.12
N ILE A 242 5.80 -7.70 7.03
CA ILE A 242 6.34 -7.10 5.81
C ILE A 242 5.42 -6.01 5.23
N VAL A 243 4.10 -6.08 5.47
CA VAL A 243 3.12 -5.13 4.93
C VAL A 243 2.82 -3.97 5.86
N GLY A 244 3.02 -4.11 7.17
CA GLY A 244 2.66 -3.05 8.12
C GLY A 244 2.74 -3.49 9.58
N ARG A 245 2.37 -2.57 10.47
CA ARG A 245 2.21 -2.82 11.92
C ARG A 245 0.73 -2.84 12.28
N HIS A 246 0.32 -3.76 13.13
CA HIS A 246 -1.03 -3.82 13.68
C HIS A 246 -0.96 -3.94 15.19
N CYS A 247 -1.72 -3.10 15.88
CA CYS A 247 -1.89 -3.12 17.33
C CYS A 247 -3.26 -3.71 17.62
N TRP A 248 -3.29 -4.68 18.51
CA TRP A 248 -4.46 -5.45 18.90
C TRP A 248 -4.70 -5.23 20.38
N GLN A 249 -5.94 -4.92 20.75
CA GLN A 249 -6.38 -4.89 22.14
C GLN A 249 -7.28 -6.11 22.36
N VAL A 250 -6.82 -7.04 23.17
CA VAL A 250 -7.58 -8.20 23.63
C VAL A 250 -8.49 -7.75 24.76
N LYS A 251 -9.80 -7.91 24.58
CA LYS A 251 -10.80 -7.67 25.63
C LYS A 251 -11.37 -9.01 26.07
N ASP A 252 -11.74 -9.11 27.34
CA ASP A 252 -12.47 -10.28 27.82
C ASP A 252 -13.87 -10.29 27.19
N GLU A 253 -14.35 -11.46 26.79
CA GLU A 253 -15.62 -11.63 26.07
C GLU A 253 -16.84 -11.13 26.88
N GLU A 254 -16.69 -11.03 28.20
CA GLU A 254 -17.72 -10.53 29.12
C GLU A 254 -17.90 -9.00 29.08
N GLU A 255 -16.96 -8.23 28.50
CA GLU A 255 -16.99 -6.75 28.52
C GLU A 255 -17.79 -6.11 27.38
N GLU A 256 -18.09 -6.83 26.29
CA GLU A 256 -18.90 -6.31 25.18
C GLU A 256 -19.91 -7.35 24.67
N GLN A 257 -20.88 -7.73 25.50
CA GLN A 257 -22.13 -8.27 24.98
C GLN A 257 -22.97 -7.13 24.42
N PHE A 258 -22.74 -6.74 23.17
CA PHE A 258 -23.84 -6.23 22.36
C PHE A 258 -24.83 -7.38 22.22
N GLU A 259 -25.86 -7.39 23.07
CA GLU A 259 -27.00 -8.27 22.93
C GLU A 259 -27.61 -8.07 21.55
N SER A 260 -27.20 -8.88 20.57
CA SER A 260 -27.92 -9.01 19.31
C SER A 260 -29.18 -9.83 19.61
N THR A 261 -30.17 -9.16 20.19
CA THR A 261 -31.47 -9.71 20.59
C THR A 261 -32.06 -10.60 19.50
N ASN A 262 -31.89 -10.21 18.24
CA ASN A 262 -32.37 -10.97 17.08
C ASN A 262 -31.73 -12.36 16.91
N VAL A 263 -30.41 -12.49 17.11
CA VAL A 263 -29.70 -13.77 16.96
C VAL A 263 -29.97 -14.67 18.16
N ASN A 264 -29.97 -14.09 19.36
CA ASN A 264 -30.27 -14.82 20.60
C ASN A 264 -31.73 -15.28 20.66
N ASP A 265 -32.68 -14.48 20.19
CA ASP A 265 -34.08 -14.90 20.06
C ASP A 265 -34.29 -15.93 18.96
N TRP A 266 -33.52 -15.85 17.88
CA TRP A 266 -33.54 -16.89 16.85
C TRP A 266 -33.00 -18.22 17.38
N LEU A 267 -31.85 -18.23 18.05
CA LEU A 267 -31.28 -19.43 18.68
C LEU A 267 -32.20 -20.00 19.76
N ARG A 268 -32.86 -19.15 20.55
CA ARG A 268 -33.87 -19.55 21.55
C ARG A 268 -35.11 -20.16 20.89
N LYS A 269 -35.57 -19.63 19.76
CA LYS A 269 -36.67 -20.22 18.97
C LYS A 269 -36.26 -21.56 18.36
N VAL A 270 -35.00 -21.71 17.94
CA VAL A 270 -34.47 -22.97 17.40
C VAL A 270 -34.35 -24.02 18.50
N SER A 271 -33.86 -23.67 19.69
CA SER A 271 -33.73 -24.61 20.82
C SER A 271 -35.08 -25.04 21.41
N GLN A 272 -36.12 -24.22 21.25
CA GLN A 272 -37.50 -24.55 21.64
C GLN A 272 -38.25 -25.38 20.60
N ARG A 273 -37.70 -25.56 19.39
CA ARG A 273 -38.27 -26.53 18.43
C ARG A 273 -37.98 -27.93 18.92
N ARG A 274 -38.93 -28.53 19.63
CA ARG A 274 -38.93 -29.97 19.87
C ARG A 274 -38.97 -30.69 18.52
N ALA A 275 -37.96 -31.52 18.24
CA ALA A 275 -38.03 -32.48 17.16
C ALA A 275 -39.31 -33.33 17.33
N PRO A 276 -40.02 -33.69 16.24
CA PRO A 276 -41.16 -34.59 16.35
C PRO A 276 -40.65 -35.93 16.91
N LEU A 277 -41.15 -36.29 18.09
CA LEU A 277 -41.02 -37.64 18.62
C LEU A 277 -41.96 -38.54 17.80
N GLU A 278 -41.47 -39.08 16.69
CA GLU A 278 -42.13 -40.21 16.07
C GLU A 278 -41.81 -41.47 16.88
N HIS A 279 -42.83 -41.96 17.60
CA HIS A 279 -42.84 -43.27 18.22
C HIS A 279 -42.59 -44.34 17.14
N SER A 280 -41.44 -45.00 17.19
CA SER A 280 -41.15 -46.16 16.36
C SER A 280 -41.79 -47.42 16.93
N ASP A 281 -43.03 -47.69 16.55
CA ASP A 281 -43.57 -49.05 16.56
C ASP A 281 -43.35 -49.68 15.17
N SER A 282 -42.42 -50.64 15.13
CA SER A 282 -42.50 -51.88 14.32
C SER A 282 -42.97 -51.77 12.85
N ARG A 283 -42.03 -51.86 11.89
CA ARG A 283 -41.85 -52.94 10.88
C ARG A 283 -41.12 -52.50 9.60
N SER A 284 -40.37 -53.47 9.06
CA SER A 284 -39.91 -53.66 7.68
C SER A 284 -38.76 -52.82 7.09
N SER A 285 -37.55 -53.40 7.19
CA SER A 285 -36.67 -53.84 6.09
C SER A 285 -36.61 -53.05 4.77
N GLY A 286 -35.43 -52.45 4.50
CA GLY A 286 -34.96 -52.00 3.19
C GLY A 286 -33.42 -52.05 3.08
N ILE A 287 -32.92 -52.49 1.92
CA ILE A 287 -31.61 -53.09 1.59
C ILE A 287 -30.32 -52.22 1.72
N LEU A 288 -30.36 -51.01 2.27
CA LEU A 288 -29.15 -50.20 2.48
C LEU A 288 -29.08 -49.73 3.94
N GLY A 289 -28.01 -50.19 4.62
CA GLY A 289 -27.87 -50.18 6.07
C GLY A 289 -28.05 -48.82 6.75
N VAL A 290 -28.56 -48.89 7.98
CA VAL A 290 -28.56 -47.81 8.96
C VAL A 290 -27.12 -47.31 9.11
N MET A 291 -26.84 -46.07 8.72
CA MET A 291 -25.60 -45.41 9.14
C MET A 291 -25.76 -45.12 10.63
N SER A 292 -25.10 -45.94 11.45
CA SER A 292 -24.87 -45.64 12.86
C SER A 292 -24.09 -44.34 12.98
N ASP A 293 -24.44 -43.53 13.97
CA ASP A 293 -23.75 -42.29 14.31
C ASP A 293 -22.25 -42.58 14.57
N PRO A 294 -21.31 -41.97 13.79
CA PRO A 294 -19.88 -42.27 13.87
C PRO A 294 -19.22 -41.86 15.19
N PHE A 295 -19.95 -41.22 16.11
CA PHE A 295 -19.45 -40.82 17.43
C PHE A 295 -19.88 -41.73 18.59
N GLN A 296 -20.68 -42.78 18.33
CA GLN A 296 -21.08 -43.72 19.39
C GLN A 296 -20.01 -44.75 19.76
N ASP A 297 -18.99 -44.96 18.93
CA ASP A 297 -17.92 -45.97 19.13
C ASP A 297 -16.58 -45.38 19.63
N LEU A 298 -16.59 -44.19 20.27
CA LEU A 298 -15.38 -43.69 20.93
C LEU A 298 -15.10 -44.48 22.22
N ALA A 299 -13.91 -45.08 22.31
CA ALA A 299 -13.49 -45.90 23.43
C ALA A 299 -13.59 -45.14 24.76
N SER A 300 -14.41 -45.63 25.68
CA SER A 300 -14.41 -45.17 27.06
C SER A 300 -13.10 -45.62 27.73
N PHE A 301 -12.24 -44.67 28.07
CA PHE A 301 -11.03 -44.96 28.86
C PHE A 301 -11.43 -45.54 30.21
N ALA A 302 -10.92 -46.74 30.54
CA ALA A 302 -11.08 -47.30 31.87
C ALA A 302 -10.36 -46.40 32.90
N PRO A 303 -10.94 -46.17 34.09
CA PRO A 303 -10.28 -45.40 35.14
C PRO A 303 -8.96 -46.08 35.53
N PRO A 304 -7.86 -45.33 35.72
CA PRO A 304 -6.56 -45.91 35.99
C PRO A 304 -6.56 -46.73 37.29
N GLN A 305 -6.05 -47.96 37.22
CA GLN A 305 -5.84 -48.81 38.39
C GLN A 305 -4.87 -48.12 39.36
N LYS A 306 -5.28 -47.99 40.62
CA LYS A 306 -4.46 -47.44 41.72
C LYS A 306 -3.24 -48.34 41.98
N GLN A 307 -2.11 -48.05 41.34
CA GLN A 307 -0.81 -48.39 41.91
C GLN A 307 -0.38 -47.21 42.78
N SER A 308 -0.31 -47.44 44.09
CA SER A 308 0.16 -46.43 45.05
C SER A 308 1.66 -46.24 44.86
N VAL A 309 2.04 -45.20 44.12
CA VAL A 309 3.41 -44.69 44.13
C VAL A 309 3.67 -44.07 45.50
N ASP A 310 4.76 -44.46 46.16
CA ASP A 310 5.18 -43.83 47.41
C ASP A 310 5.66 -42.41 47.11
N CYS A 311 4.79 -41.44 47.41
CA CYS A 311 4.99 -40.02 47.18
C CYS A 311 5.57 -39.29 48.40
N SER A 312 6.05 -39.99 49.42
CA SER A 312 6.55 -39.38 50.67
C SER A 312 7.68 -38.36 50.46
N SER A 313 8.54 -38.58 49.47
CA SER A 313 9.60 -37.63 49.04
C SER A 313 9.07 -36.41 48.30
N MET A 314 7.98 -36.55 47.55
CA MET A 314 7.28 -35.44 46.87
C MET A 314 6.44 -34.63 47.86
N GLN A 315 5.82 -35.30 48.83
CA GLN A 315 5.01 -34.70 49.88
C GLN A 315 5.84 -33.86 50.84
N SER A 316 7.01 -34.35 51.25
CA SER A 316 7.97 -33.58 52.05
C SER A 316 8.61 -32.40 51.31
N PHE A 317 8.70 -32.46 49.97
CA PHE A 317 9.06 -31.31 49.13
C PHE A 317 7.94 -30.28 49.06
N LEU A 318 6.69 -30.72 48.88
CA LEU A 318 5.50 -29.87 48.84
C LEU A 318 5.22 -29.19 50.19
N GLU A 319 5.42 -29.88 51.31
CA GLU A 319 5.26 -29.30 52.66
C GLU A 319 6.30 -28.21 52.98
N LYS A 320 7.48 -28.28 52.35
CA LYS A 320 8.52 -27.22 52.45
C LYS A 320 8.29 -26.08 51.46
N CYS A 321 7.50 -26.29 50.41
CA CYS A 321 7.10 -25.22 49.49
C CYS A 321 5.89 -24.48 50.06
N SER A 322 6.07 -23.22 50.44
CA SER A 322 4.97 -22.32 50.85
C SER A 322 4.09 -21.90 49.66
N ARG A 323 3.52 -22.85 48.93
CA ARG A 323 2.53 -22.62 47.88
C ARG A 323 1.23 -23.28 48.32
N LYS A 324 0.22 -22.47 48.63
CA LYS A 324 -1.13 -22.96 48.90
C LYS A 324 -1.74 -23.53 47.60
N PRO A 325 -2.31 -24.74 47.59
CA PRO A 325 -3.05 -25.23 46.44
C PRO A 325 -4.36 -24.45 46.28
N PHE A 326 -4.71 -24.15 45.03
CA PHE A 326 -5.97 -23.54 44.64
C PHE A 326 -7.14 -24.48 44.97
N THR A 327 -7.99 -24.10 45.93
CA THR A 327 -9.24 -24.81 46.23
C THR A 327 -10.34 -24.26 45.32
N GLY A 328 -10.57 -24.93 44.18
CA GLY A 328 -11.61 -24.57 43.22
C GLY A 328 -13.04 -24.84 43.72
N GLN A 329 -13.52 -24.09 44.70
CA GLN A 329 -14.95 -23.98 44.98
C GLN A 329 -15.46 -22.62 44.52
N ALA A 330 -16.38 -22.64 43.54
CA ALA A 330 -17.17 -21.48 43.17
C ALA A 330 -18.03 -21.03 44.38
N PRO A 331 -18.17 -19.73 44.67
CA PRO A 331 -19.05 -19.27 45.73
C PRO A 331 -20.51 -19.57 45.37
N PRO A 332 -21.36 -19.92 46.36
CA PRO A 332 -22.77 -20.15 46.10
C PRO A 332 -23.48 -18.84 45.72
N ILE A 333 -24.42 -18.94 44.79
CA ILE A 333 -25.30 -17.85 44.37
C ILE A 333 -26.22 -17.48 45.54
N GLU A 334 -25.86 -16.46 46.32
CA GLU A 334 -26.79 -15.85 47.27
C GLU A 334 -27.68 -14.84 46.54
N LYS A 335 -28.97 -15.19 46.49
CA LYS A 335 -30.06 -14.36 45.97
C LYS A 335 -30.10 -13.04 46.74
N MET A 336 -29.90 -11.93 46.04
CA MET A 336 -30.32 -10.61 46.51
C MET A 336 -31.78 -10.67 46.94
N ARG A 337 -32.03 -10.46 48.23
CA ARG A 337 -33.33 -10.04 48.75
C ARG A 337 -33.15 -8.73 49.49
N SER A 338 -34.00 -7.79 49.08
CA SER A 338 -34.16 -6.45 49.61
C SER A 338 -34.35 -6.43 51.12
N LYS A 339 -33.83 -5.38 51.77
CA LYS A 339 -34.61 -4.55 52.69
C LYS A 339 -33.95 -3.19 52.93
N SER A 340 -34.84 -2.22 52.93
CA SER A 340 -34.69 -0.79 53.12
C SER A 340 -34.63 -0.40 54.59
N GLU A 341 -34.38 0.91 54.80
CA GLU A 341 -34.51 1.72 56.03
C GLU A 341 -33.33 1.64 57.00
N ALA A 342 -32.92 2.70 57.70
CA ALA A 342 -32.97 4.15 57.55
C ALA A 342 -32.18 4.68 58.77
N ALA A 343 -31.29 5.65 58.59
CA ALA A 343 -31.14 6.86 59.44
C ALA A 343 -29.74 7.46 59.36
N MET A 344 -29.75 8.78 59.33
CA MET A 344 -28.67 9.73 59.12
C MET A 344 -27.71 9.83 60.31
N THR A 345 -26.42 10.09 60.03
CA THR A 345 -25.69 11.27 60.54
C THR A 345 -24.29 11.41 59.93
N SER A 346 -24.09 12.55 59.25
CA SER A 346 -22.90 13.42 59.23
C SER A 346 -21.47 12.88 58.97
N THR A 347 -20.86 13.50 57.96
CA THR A 347 -19.47 14.01 57.88
C THR A 347 -18.30 13.04 57.60
N ALA A 348 -17.93 13.02 56.31
CA ALA A 348 -16.62 13.46 55.80
C ALA A 348 -15.31 12.76 56.24
N ALA A 349 -15.33 11.51 56.72
CA ALA A 349 -14.09 10.79 57.04
C ALA A 349 -14.08 9.29 56.65
N ALA A 350 -14.92 8.86 55.71
CA ALA A 350 -15.09 7.42 55.41
C ALA A 350 -15.08 7.08 53.90
N THR A 351 -14.15 7.64 53.12
CA THR A 351 -13.86 7.14 51.75
C THR A 351 -12.48 6.50 51.67
N ILE A 352 -12.15 5.67 52.67
CA ILE A 352 -11.01 4.73 52.62
C ILE A 352 -11.43 3.27 52.90
N ALA A 353 -12.69 2.99 53.25
CA ALA A 353 -13.09 1.67 53.76
C ALA A 353 -14.12 0.90 52.91
N ALA A 354 -14.16 1.11 51.59
CA ALA A 354 -15.03 0.33 50.71
C ALA A 354 -14.38 0.12 49.33
N LEU A 355 -13.31 -0.67 49.31
CA LEU A 355 -12.84 -1.49 48.19
C LEU A 355 -11.79 -2.48 48.75
N ASP A 356 -12.14 -3.21 49.82
CA ASP A 356 -11.44 -4.46 50.20
C ASP A 356 -11.94 -5.58 49.26
N VAL A 357 -11.65 -5.42 47.97
CA VAL A 357 -11.49 -6.57 47.09
C VAL A 357 -10.03 -6.97 47.26
N ASP A 358 -9.79 -8.09 47.93
CA ASP A 358 -8.45 -8.65 48.20
C ASP A 358 -7.50 -8.37 47.04
N SER A 359 -6.55 -7.45 47.25
CA SER A 359 -5.57 -7.05 46.22
C SER A 359 -4.76 -8.25 45.72
N GLU A 360 -4.62 -9.29 46.53
CA GLU A 360 -3.97 -10.56 46.16
C GLU A 360 -4.76 -11.35 45.10
N SER A 361 -6.09 -11.38 45.18
CA SER A 361 -6.94 -12.16 44.24
C SER A 361 -6.96 -11.57 42.83
N TYR A 362 -6.96 -10.23 42.72
CA TYR A 362 -6.98 -9.52 41.44
C TYR A 362 -5.60 -9.54 40.75
N THR A 363 -4.51 -9.60 41.50
CA THR A 363 -3.16 -9.79 40.95
C THR A 363 -2.92 -11.21 40.44
N ASP A 364 -3.47 -12.23 41.09
CA ASP A 364 -3.28 -13.63 40.71
C ASP A 364 -4.02 -13.96 39.40
N SER A 365 -5.23 -13.41 39.22
CA SER A 365 -6.02 -13.52 37.97
C SER A 365 -5.26 -12.96 36.75
N ARG A 366 -4.68 -11.75 36.85
CA ARG A 366 -3.86 -11.17 35.77
C ARG A 366 -2.60 -11.97 35.48
N SER A 367 -1.98 -12.55 36.50
CA SER A 367 -0.79 -13.40 36.33
C SER A 367 -1.11 -14.72 35.61
N LEU A 368 -2.29 -15.30 35.88
CA LEU A 368 -2.78 -16.49 35.21
C LEU A 368 -3.16 -16.21 33.75
N ALA A 369 -3.88 -15.12 33.51
CA ALA A 369 -4.22 -14.64 32.17
C ALA A 369 -2.95 -14.40 31.34
N TRP A 370 -1.93 -13.74 31.91
CA TRP A 370 -0.62 -13.57 31.27
C TRP A 370 0.06 -14.90 30.93
N ARG A 371 0.03 -15.89 31.84
CA ARG A 371 0.61 -17.22 31.61
C ARG A 371 -0.10 -17.98 30.50
N GLN A 372 -1.43 -17.97 30.52
CA GLN A 372 -2.24 -18.58 29.45
C GLN A 372 -1.96 -17.88 28.12
N PHE A 373 -1.94 -16.55 28.12
CA PHE A 373 -1.60 -15.74 26.96
C PHE A 373 -0.22 -16.10 26.40
N ALA A 374 0.82 -16.06 27.22
CA ALA A 374 2.19 -16.37 26.81
C ALA A 374 2.34 -17.81 26.31
N SER A 375 1.58 -18.75 26.86
CA SER A 375 1.50 -20.13 26.37
C SER A 375 0.80 -20.24 25.02
N ASN A 376 -0.38 -19.63 24.89
CA ASN A 376 -1.20 -19.67 23.67
C ASN A 376 -0.47 -19.06 22.46
N PHE A 377 0.30 -17.99 22.69
CA PHE A 377 1.13 -17.35 21.66
C PHE A 377 2.54 -17.95 21.54
N GLN A 378 2.83 -19.05 22.25
CA GLN A 378 4.13 -19.75 22.22
C GLN A 378 5.32 -18.82 22.49
N LEU A 379 5.14 -17.83 23.36
CA LEU A 379 6.16 -16.81 23.64
C LEU A 379 7.41 -17.41 24.28
N ILE A 380 7.28 -18.55 24.99
CA ILE A 380 8.44 -19.24 25.59
C ILE A 380 9.46 -19.66 24.53
N GLN A 381 8.98 -20.12 23.36
CA GLN A 381 9.81 -20.63 22.29
C GLN A 381 10.23 -19.54 21.30
N SER A 382 9.39 -18.52 21.13
CA SER A 382 9.58 -17.47 20.12
C SER A 382 10.24 -16.19 20.65
N ALA A 383 10.33 -16.01 21.97
CA ALA A 383 10.99 -14.85 22.56
C ALA A 383 12.44 -14.71 22.10
N SER A 384 12.81 -13.47 21.80
CA SER A 384 14.07 -13.12 21.16
C SER A 384 14.87 -12.12 22.00
N ASN A 385 16.17 -12.37 22.10
CA ASN A 385 17.14 -11.37 22.53
C ASN A 385 17.25 -10.29 21.45
N VAL A 386 17.40 -9.05 21.91
CA VAL A 386 17.31 -7.85 21.08
C VAL A 386 18.51 -6.95 21.33
N PRO A 387 19.18 -6.44 20.28
CA PRO A 387 20.23 -5.44 20.42
C PRO A 387 19.70 -4.13 21.03
N SER A 388 20.56 -3.35 21.70
CA SER A 388 20.18 -2.08 22.33
C SER A 388 19.64 -1.04 21.35
N ASN A 389 20.04 -1.09 20.08
CA ASN A 389 19.57 -0.21 19.00
C ASN A 389 18.31 -0.72 18.29
N PHE A 390 17.71 -1.84 18.69
CA PHE A 390 16.63 -2.50 17.95
C PHE A 390 15.37 -1.63 17.80
N ILE A 391 15.02 -0.81 18.80
CA ILE A 391 13.89 0.13 18.72
C ILE A 391 14.04 1.15 17.59
N ARG A 392 15.28 1.56 17.27
CA ARG A 392 15.53 2.46 16.12
C ARG A 392 15.21 1.76 14.81
N GLU A 393 15.48 0.46 14.73
CA GLU A 393 15.26 -0.35 13.54
C GLU A 393 13.78 -0.67 13.35
N LEU A 394 13.05 -0.96 14.43
CA LEU A 394 11.59 -1.03 14.39
C LEU A 394 10.97 0.28 13.93
N ARG A 395 11.46 1.42 14.41
CA ARG A 395 11.01 2.73 13.93
C ARG A 395 11.31 2.93 12.44
N HIS A 396 12.51 2.55 12.00
CA HIS A 396 12.86 2.60 10.58
C HIS A 396 11.89 1.75 9.74
N LEU A 397 11.67 0.49 10.11
CA LEU A 397 10.71 -0.42 9.47
C LEU A 397 9.28 0.16 9.46
N ASP A 398 8.81 0.71 10.57
CA ASP A 398 7.48 1.30 10.69
C ASP A 398 7.31 2.53 9.78
N THR A 399 8.40 3.28 9.51
CA THR A 399 8.41 4.45 8.62
C THR A 399 8.73 4.15 7.16
N THR A 400 9.23 2.95 6.85
CA THR A 400 9.60 2.57 5.48
C THR A 400 8.37 2.59 4.58
N LEU A 401 8.44 3.39 3.53
CA LEU A 401 7.37 3.57 2.56
C LEU A 401 7.07 2.27 1.82
N THR A 402 5.81 2.16 1.41
CA THR A 402 5.25 0.97 0.76
C THR A 402 4.72 1.28 -0.63
N ARG A 403 4.32 2.54 -0.84
CA ARG A 403 4.02 3.14 -2.12
C ARG A 403 5.14 4.04 -2.55
N GLU A 404 5.22 4.27 -3.84
CA GLU A 404 6.18 5.18 -4.45
C GLU A 404 5.69 6.63 -4.31
N PRO A 405 6.37 7.51 -3.54
CA PRO A 405 5.97 8.90 -3.42
C PRO A 405 6.48 9.72 -4.60
N HIS A 406 5.68 10.68 -5.06
CA HIS A 406 6.03 11.64 -6.09
C HIS A 406 5.58 13.05 -5.69
N LYS A 407 6.41 14.04 -6.01
CA LYS A 407 6.11 15.47 -5.89
C LYS A 407 6.42 16.14 -7.21
N VAL A 408 5.53 17.02 -7.66
CA VAL A 408 5.58 17.61 -9.00
C VAL A 408 5.20 19.07 -8.92
N ALA A 409 6.03 19.95 -9.46
CA ALA A 409 5.72 21.37 -9.54
C ALA A 409 4.73 21.65 -10.67
N VAL A 410 3.71 22.48 -10.40
CA VAL A 410 2.75 22.94 -11.40
C VAL A 410 2.74 24.46 -11.44
N ILE A 411 3.24 25.03 -12.53
CA ILE A 411 3.58 26.44 -12.67
C ILE A 411 2.64 27.09 -13.69
N TYR A 412 1.99 28.18 -13.30
CA TYR A 412 1.14 28.98 -14.19
C TYR A 412 1.91 30.18 -14.74
N VAL A 413 1.96 30.32 -16.06
CA VAL A 413 2.53 31.48 -16.77
C VAL A 413 1.40 32.21 -17.50
N ALA A 414 1.07 33.40 -17.00
CA ALA A 414 0.01 34.25 -17.53
C ALA A 414 0.47 34.99 -18.82
N PRO A 415 -0.46 35.54 -19.60
CA PRO A 415 -0.12 36.31 -20.79
C PRO A 415 0.84 37.47 -20.49
N GLY A 416 1.98 37.47 -21.17
CA GLY A 416 2.98 38.55 -21.12
C GLY A 416 4.05 38.38 -20.04
N GLN A 417 3.99 37.31 -19.24
CA GLN A 417 5.00 37.01 -18.24
C GLN A 417 6.19 36.28 -18.86
N GLU A 418 7.39 36.84 -18.67
CA GLU A 418 8.65 36.26 -19.16
C GLU A 418 9.72 36.14 -18.06
N ASP A 419 9.40 36.56 -16.83
CA ASP A 419 10.35 36.60 -15.72
C ASP A 419 9.84 35.81 -14.49
N LYS A 420 10.79 35.28 -13.73
CA LYS A 420 10.53 34.48 -12.53
C LYS A 420 9.65 35.18 -11.50
N VAL A 421 9.83 36.50 -11.31
CA VAL A 421 9.18 37.26 -10.24
C VAL A 421 7.69 37.42 -10.57
N SER A 422 7.36 37.82 -11.80
CA SER A 422 5.96 37.93 -12.22
C SER A 422 5.23 36.58 -12.21
N ILE A 423 5.87 35.52 -12.69
CA ILE A 423 5.30 34.17 -12.73
C ILE A 423 5.00 33.63 -11.33
N LEU A 424 5.96 33.70 -10.41
CA LEU A 424 5.75 33.22 -9.04
C LEU A 424 4.92 34.18 -8.19
N GLY A 425 4.73 35.42 -8.64
CA GLY A 425 3.82 36.39 -8.06
C GLY A 425 2.33 36.07 -8.27
N ASN A 426 1.99 35.13 -9.17
CA ASN A 426 0.61 34.72 -9.42
C ASN A 426 0.00 34.05 -8.17
N ASN A 427 -1.14 34.57 -7.71
CA ASN A 427 -1.95 34.00 -6.61
C ASN A 427 -3.23 33.33 -7.12
N GLU A 428 -3.53 33.48 -8.40
CA GLU A 428 -4.64 32.85 -9.08
C GLU A 428 -4.20 32.49 -10.50
N GLY A 429 -4.79 31.44 -11.07
CA GLY A 429 -4.60 31.07 -12.46
C GLY A 429 -5.89 31.24 -13.25
N SER A 430 -5.82 31.10 -14.59
CA SER A 430 -7.01 31.16 -15.43
C SER A 430 -7.98 30.01 -15.16
N ASP A 431 -9.24 30.15 -15.60
CA ASP A 431 -10.22 29.07 -15.50
C ASP A 431 -9.76 27.77 -16.15
N SER A 432 -9.00 27.86 -17.25
CA SER A 432 -8.50 26.65 -17.92
C SER A 432 -7.38 26.00 -17.14
N PHE A 433 -6.50 26.80 -16.54
CA PHE A 433 -5.48 26.30 -15.63
C PHE A 433 -6.11 25.64 -14.40
N ASN A 434 -7.11 26.28 -13.77
CA ASN A 434 -7.78 25.73 -12.60
C ASN A 434 -8.49 24.41 -12.92
N ARG A 435 -9.21 24.32 -14.06
CA ARG A 435 -9.81 23.06 -14.53
C ARG A 435 -8.77 21.98 -14.79
N PHE A 436 -7.62 22.34 -15.36
CA PHE A 436 -6.52 21.39 -15.55
C PHE A 436 -6.00 20.87 -14.20
N VAL A 437 -5.75 21.77 -13.24
CA VAL A 437 -5.28 21.43 -11.89
C VAL A 437 -6.28 20.55 -11.14
N GLU A 438 -7.58 20.82 -11.25
CA GLU A 438 -8.65 20.00 -10.68
C GLU A 438 -8.71 18.59 -11.29
N GLY A 439 -8.35 18.45 -12.57
CA GLY A 439 -8.29 17.15 -13.23
C GLY A 439 -7.08 16.29 -12.85
N LEU A 440 -6.04 16.86 -12.22
CA LEU A 440 -4.83 16.12 -11.83
C LEU A 440 -5.11 15.12 -10.72
N GLY A 441 -6.08 15.37 -9.84
CA GLY A 441 -6.38 14.47 -8.73
C GLY A 441 -7.46 15.02 -7.81
N TRP A 442 -7.67 14.33 -6.69
CA TRP A 442 -8.61 14.80 -5.66
C TRP A 442 -8.04 16.04 -4.98
N THR A 443 -8.86 17.08 -4.81
CA THR A 443 -8.46 18.22 -3.99
C THR A 443 -8.49 17.81 -2.52
N ILE A 444 -7.33 17.84 -1.87
CA ILE A 444 -7.18 17.56 -0.43
C ILE A 444 -6.69 18.82 0.28
N THR A 445 -6.89 18.86 1.60
CA THR A 445 -6.24 19.85 2.47
C THR A 445 -5.15 19.14 3.27
N THR A 446 -3.91 19.58 3.14
CA THR A 446 -2.76 19.01 3.84
C THR A 446 -2.90 19.20 5.36
N GLY A 447 -2.26 18.33 6.15
CA GLY A 447 -2.29 18.39 7.61
C GLY A 447 -3.07 17.24 8.24
N PRO A 448 -3.60 17.40 9.47
CA PRO A 448 -4.14 16.29 10.26
C PRO A 448 -5.27 15.48 9.60
N ASN A 449 -6.04 16.11 8.70
CA ASN A 449 -7.19 15.49 8.05
C ASN A 449 -6.83 14.73 6.76
N HIS A 450 -5.56 14.74 6.33
CA HIS A 450 -5.10 13.99 5.17
C HIS A 450 -3.93 13.07 5.55
N ALA A 451 -4.14 11.77 5.38
CA ALA A 451 -3.20 10.72 5.77
C ALA A 451 -2.20 10.31 4.67
N GLY A 452 -2.28 10.94 3.49
CA GLY A 452 -1.40 10.66 2.37
C GLY A 452 -0.07 11.38 2.46
N TYR A 453 0.81 11.08 1.51
CA TYR A 453 2.08 11.76 1.32
C TYR A 453 1.90 13.29 1.13
N SER A 454 2.44 14.07 2.07
CA SER A 454 2.28 15.53 2.09
C SER A 454 3.24 16.29 1.15
N GLY A 455 4.30 15.65 0.67
CA GLY A 455 5.31 16.28 -0.18
C GLY A 455 5.99 17.50 0.44
N GLY A 456 6.05 17.59 1.77
CA GLY A 456 6.65 18.74 2.47
C GLY A 456 5.82 20.01 2.43
N LEU A 457 4.55 19.94 2.04
CA LEU A 457 3.63 21.08 2.08
C LEU A 457 3.21 21.42 3.51
N PRO A 458 3.01 22.71 3.84
CA PRO A 458 2.52 23.13 5.15
C PRO A 458 1.07 22.64 5.37
N ALA A 459 0.65 22.45 6.63
CA ALA A 459 -0.72 22.09 6.97
C ALA A 459 -1.71 23.21 6.62
N GLY A 460 -2.93 22.84 6.22
CA GLY A 460 -4.01 23.76 5.83
C GLY A 460 -4.01 24.17 4.35
N LEU A 461 -3.09 23.66 3.54
CA LEU A 461 -2.97 24.01 2.12
C LEU A 461 -3.84 23.09 1.26
N GLN A 462 -4.63 23.68 0.36
CA GLN A 462 -5.37 22.91 -0.65
C GLN A 462 -4.47 22.55 -1.84
N THR A 463 -4.45 21.28 -2.22
CA THR A 463 -3.66 20.81 -3.36
C THR A 463 -4.30 19.59 -4.04
N PRO A 464 -4.12 19.39 -5.35
CA PRO A 464 -4.43 18.11 -5.97
C PRO A 464 -3.53 17.00 -5.43
N TYR A 465 -4.13 15.85 -5.21
CA TYR A 465 -3.47 14.64 -4.74
C TYR A 465 -4.02 13.43 -5.48
N TYR A 466 -3.16 12.49 -5.82
CA TYR A 466 -3.52 11.25 -6.49
C TYR A 466 -2.83 10.06 -5.83
N ALA A 467 -3.49 8.91 -5.82
CA ALA A 467 -2.92 7.69 -5.26
C ALA A 467 -3.54 6.45 -5.90
N THR A 468 -2.72 5.41 -5.99
CA THR A 468 -3.10 4.05 -6.40
C THR A 468 -2.57 3.05 -5.37
N GLY A 469 -2.72 1.75 -5.64
CA GLY A 469 -2.05 0.71 -4.86
C GLY A 469 -0.51 0.80 -4.90
N ASN A 470 0.07 1.43 -5.93
CA ASN A 470 1.52 1.48 -6.13
C ASN A 470 2.20 2.83 -5.85
N CYS A 471 1.48 3.94 -5.92
CA CYS A 471 2.09 5.26 -5.80
C CYS A 471 1.18 6.30 -5.13
N GLU A 472 1.79 7.41 -4.72
CA GLU A 472 1.14 8.61 -4.23
C GLU A 472 1.79 9.82 -4.89
N VAL A 473 0.99 10.80 -5.31
CA VAL A 473 1.46 12.01 -6.01
C VAL A 473 0.80 13.22 -5.37
N VAL A 474 1.61 14.22 -5.04
CA VAL A 474 1.15 15.53 -4.60
C VAL A 474 1.73 16.62 -5.49
N PHE A 475 0.92 17.62 -5.82
CA PHE A 475 1.31 18.68 -6.74
C PHE A 475 1.64 19.97 -5.99
N HIS A 476 2.78 20.59 -6.28
CA HIS A 476 3.14 21.90 -5.75
C HIS A 476 2.66 22.98 -6.73
N VAL A 477 1.39 23.38 -6.56
CA VAL A 477 0.73 24.34 -7.46
C VAL A 477 1.12 25.77 -7.10
N SER A 478 1.87 26.44 -8.00
CA SER A 478 2.40 27.80 -7.82
C SER A 478 1.40 28.85 -7.34
N THR A 479 0.16 28.80 -7.83
CA THR A 479 -0.91 29.73 -7.46
C THR A 479 -1.56 29.41 -6.12
N ARG A 480 -1.46 28.16 -5.64
CA ARG A 480 -2.01 27.75 -4.34
C ARG A 480 -1.01 27.93 -3.21
N LEU A 481 0.29 27.90 -3.49
CA LEU A 481 1.34 28.16 -2.50
C LEU A 481 1.26 29.61 -2.00
N GLY A 482 1.20 29.78 -0.68
CA GLY A 482 1.27 31.10 -0.04
C GLY A 482 2.71 31.60 0.17
N GLY A 483 2.84 32.87 0.54
CA GLY A 483 4.12 33.51 0.85
C GLY A 483 4.78 34.19 -0.33
N ASP A 484 6.00 34.71 -0.10
CA ASP A 484 6.80 35.37 -1.12
C ASP A 484 7.39 34.38 -2.13
N MET A 485 8.07 34.90 -3.16
CA MET A 485 8.75 34.08 -4.17
C MET A 485 9.71 33.06 -3.55
N THR A 486 10.42 33.44 -2.49
CA THR A 486 11.37 32.58 -1.78
C THR A 486 10.67 31.38 -1.17
N HIS A 487 9.51 31.58 -0.52
CA HIS A 487 8.71 30.51 0.03
C HIS A 487 8.20 29.55 -1.05
N LYS A 488 7.69 30.06 -2.16
CA LYS A 488 7.22 29.21 -3.28
C LYS A 488 8.37 28.38 -3.88
N LEU A 489 9.56 28.97 -4.04
CA LEU A 489 10.74 28.28 -4.55
C LEU A 489 11.27 27.18 -3.64
N LYS A 490 11.06 27.25 -2.32
CA LYS A 490 11.44 26.15 -1.40
C LYS A 490 10.67 24.85 -1.69
N HIS A 491 9.49 24.97 -2.27
CA HIS A 491 8.68 23.83 -2.67
C HIS A 491 8.98 23.49 -4.14
N ILE A 492 8.55 24.34 -5.07
CA ILE A 492 8.66 24.12 -6.51
C ILE A 492 10.12 23.93 -6.96
N GLY A 493 11.04 24.76 -6.46
CA GLY A 493 12.43 24.74 -6.91
C GLY A 493 13.17 23.45 -6.57
N ASN A 494 12.65 22.63 -5.65
CA ASN A 494 13.25 21.35 -5.23
C ASN A 494 12.59 20.15 -5.91
N ASP A 495 11.62 20.35 -6.80
CA ASP A 495 10.95 19.27 -7.51
C ASP A 495 11.69 18.90 -8.79
N GLU A 496 11.75 17.59 -9.07
CA GLU A 496 12.55 17.08 -10.18
C GLU A 496 11.81 17.13 -11.53
N VAL A 497 10.47 17.16 -11.45
CA VAL A 497 9.56 17.28 -12.59
C VAL A 497 8.76 18.56 -12.46
N HIS A 498 8.86 19.43 -13.46
CA HIS A 498 8.09 20.66 -13.55
C HIS A 498 7.07 20.56 -14.70
N VAL A 499 5.82 20.87 -14.41
CA VAL A 499 4.77 21.08 -15.40
C VAL A 499 4.48 22.57 -15.49
N VAL A 500 4.66 23.16 -16.66
CA VAL A 500 4.40 24.58 -16.91
C VAL A 500 3.18 24.72 -17.80
N TRP A 501 2.13 25.36 -17.31
CA TRP A 501 1.00 25.80 -18.12
C TRP A 501 1.26 27.21 -18.62
N SER A 502 1.50 27.36 -19.93
CA SER A 502 1.78 28.65 -20.54
C SER A 502 0.60 29.15 -21.36
N GLU A 503 0.07 30.30 -20.95
CA GLU A 503 -0.85 31.13 -21.75
C GLU A 503 -0.11 32.31 -22.40
N HIS A 504 1.21 32.33 -22.29
CA HIS A 504 2.06 33.26 -23.00
C HIS A 504 2.34 32.76 -24.43
N ASN A 505 2.42 33.70 -25.37
CA ASN A 505 2.55 33.39 -26.79
C ASN A 505 3.95 32.91 -27.21
N ARG A 506 4.97 33.09 -26.36
CA ARG A 506 6.32 32.63 -26.63
C ARG A 506 6.61 31.31 -25.93
N TYR A 507 7.57 30.57 -26.48
CA TYR A 507 8.06 29.35 -25.88
C TYR A 507 8.64 29.62 -24.50
N TYR A 508 8.21 28.83 -23.52
CA TYR A 508 8.77 28.85 -22.19
C TYR A 508 10.20 28.32 -22.23
N ARG A 509 11.12 29.01 -21.55
CA ARG A 509 12.53 28.65 -21.48
C ARG A 509 12.85 28.06 -20.10
N ARG A 510 13.64 26.98 -20.04
CA ARG A 510 14.05 26.35 -18.77
C ARG A 510 14.71 27.36 -17.82
N GLU A 511 15.44 28.34 -18.36
CA GLU A 511 16.16 29.37 -17.59
C GLU A 511 15.23 30.36 -16.90
N THR A 512 13.95 30.44 -17.31
CA THR A 512 12.96 31.37 -16.74
C THR A 512 12.80 31.16 -15.22
N ILE A 513 12.74 29.90 -14.80
CA ILE A 513 12.81 29.50 -13.39
C ILE A 513 13.98 28.53 -13.25
N ALA A 514 15.18 29.10 -13.25
CA ALA A 514 16.41 28.34 -13.08
C ALA A 514 16.45 27.65 -11.71
N THR A 515 16.61 26.33 -11.73
CA THR A 515 16.88 25.48 -10.57
C THR A 515 17.82 24.34 -10.95
N SER A 516 18.63 23.89 -10.00
CA SER A 516 19.47 22.70 -10.13
C SER A 516 18.67 21.40 -10.19
N PHE A 517 17.41 21.38 -9.69
CA PHE A 517 16.64 20.15 -9.50
C PHE A 517 15.71 19.79 -10.65
N CYS A 518 15.21 20.76 -11.43
CA CYS A 518 14.30 20.52 -12.56
C CYS A 518 15.03 19.80 -13.71
N ASP A 519 14.99 18.48 -13.70
CA ASP A 519 15.62 17.63 -14.72
C ASP A 519 14.66 17.30 -15.86
N ILE A 520 13.36 17.26 -15.57
CA ILE A 520 12.30 17.06 -16.55
C ILE A 520 11.36 18.27 -16.53
N LEU A 521 11.22 18.93 -17.67
CA LEU A 521 10.35 20.08 -17.87
C LEU A 521 9.30 19.73 -18.93
N ILE A 522 8.03 19.78 -18.54
CA ILE A 522 6.89 19.56 -19.44
C ILE A 522 6.15 20.90 -19.59
N VAL A 523 6.20 21.49 -20.78
CA VAL A 523 5.51 22.74 -21.09
C VAL A 523 4.23 22.44 -21.87
N LEU A 524 3.12 22.96 -21.36
CA LEU A 524 1.78 22.85 -21.92
C LEU A 524 1.43 24.18 -22.55
N GLN A 525 1.36 24.20 -23.87
CA GLN A 525 1.02 25.39 -24.65
C GLN A 525 -0.34 25.20 -25.31
N LYS A 526 -1.29 26.09 -25.01
CA LYS A 526 -2.59 26.10 -25.69
C LYS A 526 -2.41 26.45 -27.17
N ILE A 527 -2.94 25.60 -28.04
CA ILE A 527 -3.05 25.88 -29.48
C ILE A 527 -4.45 26.41 -29.79
N SER A 528 -5.47 25.81 -29.18
CA SER A 528 -6.87 26.19 -29.32
C SER A 528 -7.59 26.05 -27.97
N PRO A 529 -8.87 26.43 -27.86
CA PRO A 529 -9.65 26.20 -26.64
C PRO A 529 -9.73 24.72 -26.20
N THR A 530 -9.51 23.78 -27.12
CA THR A 530 -9.68 22.34 -26.90
C THR A 530 -8.39 21.54 -27.05
N LEU A 531 -7.33 22.12 -27.63
CA LEU A 531 -6.09 21.41 -27.96
C LEU A 531 -4.87 22.06 -27.31
N VAL A 532 -4.03 21.23 -26.69
CA VAL A 532 -2.78 21.62 -26.04
C VAL A 532 -1.63 20.88 -26.69
N ARG A 533 -0.55 21.61 -26.96
CA ARG A 533 0.74 21.06 -27.37
C ARG A 533 1.57 20.76 -26.14
N VAL A 534 2.20 19.59 -26.14
CA VAL A 534 3.16 19.19 -25.11
C VAL A 534 4.57 19.37 -25.66
N HIS A 535 5.41 20.06 -24.90
CA HIS A 535 6.85 20.11 -25.14
C HIS A 535 7.57 19.50 -23.93
N ILE A 536 8.48 18.56 -24.18
CA ILE A 536 9.21 17.87 -23.11
C ILE A 536 10.70 18.13 -23.31
N ASP A 537 11.31 18.78 -22.31
CA ASP A 537 12.74 19.00 -22.23
C ASP A 537 13.31 18.21 -21.04
N LYS A 538 14.31 17.37 -21.31
CA LYS A 538 14.97 16.47 -20.34
C LYS A 538 16.48 16.77 -20.31
N LYS A 539 17.07 16.91 -19.12
CA LYS A 539 18.53 17.11 -18.96
C LYS A 539 19.35 15.86 -19.33
N HIS A 540 18.79 14.69 -19.03
CA HIS A 540 19.40 13.39 -19.31
C HIS A 540 18.52 12.59 -20.27
N ASN A 541 19.13 11.66 -21.00
CA ASN A 541 18.40 10.81 -21.92
C ASN A 541 17.62 9.74 -21.13
N MET A 542 16.33 10.01 -20.92
CA MET A 542 15.41 9.20 -20.13
C MET A 542 14.15 8.93 -20.94
N GLU A 543 13.69 7.69 -20.96
CA GLU A 543 12.50 7.30 -21.71
C GLU A 543 11.31 7.04 -20.78
N PHE A 544 10.21 7.74 -21.01
CA PHE A 544 8.96 7.64 -20.26
C PHE A 544 7.80 8.12 -21.13
N GLY A 545 6.59 7.66 -20.83
CA GLY A 545 5.35 8.01 -21.53
C GLY A 545 4.17 8.15 -20.56
N PRO A 546 2.93 8.30 -21.04
CA PRO A 546 2.53 8.12 -22.45
C PRO A 546 2.78 9.35 -23.34
N LEU A 547 2.95 10.55 -22.77
CA LEU A 547 3.20 11.75 -23.56
C LEU A 547 4.65 11.82 -24.04
N PHE A 548 4.83 12.28 -25.27
CA PHE A 548 6.13 12.52 -25.89
C PHE A 548 6.23 13.98 -26.35
N ASP A 549 7.47 14.44 -26.60
CA ASP A 549 7.71 15.79 -27.09
C ASP A 549 7.02 16.03 -28.45
N GLY A 550 6.20 17.06 -28.51
CA GLY A 550 5.41 17.42 -29.69
C GLY A 550 3.98 16.88 -29.71
N ALA A 551 3.58 16.04 -28.76
CA ALA A 551 2.23 15.47 -28.71
C ALA A 551 1.13 16.55 -28.65
N HIS A 552 0.00 16.26 -29.29
CA HIS A 552 -1.21 17.10 -29.29
C HIS A 552 -2.30 16.38 -28.54
N VAL A 553 -2.85 17.02 -27.51
CA VAL A 553 -3.75 16.36 -26.56
C VAL A 553 -4.98 17.22 -26.34
N HIS A 554 -6.14 16.58 -26.34
CA HIS A 554 -7.39 17.24 -26.01
C HIS A 554 -7.43 17.61 -24.52
N VAL A 555 -7.89 18.82 -24.20
CA VAL A 555 -7.92 19.37 -22.82
C VAL A 555 -8.62 18.47 -21.79
N ARG A 556 -9.55 17.61 -22.21
CA ARG A 556 -10.26 16.67 -21.32
C ARG A 556 -9.39 15.49 -20.86
N GLN A 557 -8.52 14.98 -21.71
CA GLN A 557 -7.63 13.86 -21.37
C GLN A 557 -6.32 14.36 -20.74
N LEU A 558 -5.94 15.60 -21.04
CA LEU A 558 -4.65 16.19 -20.65
C LEU A 558 -4.27 16.01 -19.17
N PRO A 559 -5.13 16.29 -18.17
CA PRO A 559 -4.74 16.14 -16.77
C PRO A 559 -4.34 14.70 -16.42
N HIS A 560 -5.04 13.73 -17.00
CA HIS A 560 -4.80 12.31 -16.75
C HIS A 560 -3.50 11.84 -17.42
N LEU A 561 -3.30 12.18 -18.69
CA LEU A 561 -2.08 11.84 -19.42
C LEU A 561 -0.84 12.53 -18.84
N ILE A 562 -0.97 13.77 -18.36
CA ILE A 562 0.10 14.48 -17.67
C ILE A 562 0.44 13.78 -16.37
N ARG A 563 -0.56 13.43 -15.56
CA ARG A 563 -0.33 12.69 -14.32
C ARG A 563 0.44 11.40 -14.54
N ASP A 564 0.03 10.61 -15.54
CA ASP A 564 0.69 9.33 -15.84
C ASP A 564 2.13 9.57 -16.30
N THR A 565 2.33 10.58 -17.15
CA THR A 565 3.65 10.96 -17.67
C THR A 565 4.58 11.43 -16.55
N VAL A 566 4.12 12.28 -15.62
CA VAL A 566 4.99 12.78 -14.54
C VAL A 566 5.32 11.71 -13.50
N ILE A 567 4.42 10.75 -13.24
CA ILE A 567 4.70 9.58 -12.39
C ILE A 567 5.82 8.75 -13.03
N ASN A 568 5.68 8.43 -14.31
CA ASN A 568 6.66 7.64 -15.06
C ASN A 568 8.00 8.39 -15.16
N ALA A 569 7.97 9.70 -15.43
CA ALA A 569 9.17 10.53 -15.51
C ALA A 569 9.93 10.60 -14.17
N SER A 570 9.21 10.85 -13.06
CA SER A 570 9.78 10.90 -11.71
C SER A 570 10.39 9.57 -11.28
N ARG A 571 9.75 8.45 -11.66
CA ARG A 571 10.25 7.09 -11.44
C ARG A 571 11.55 6.84 -12.21
N ILE A 572 11.57 7.12 -13.51
CA ILE A 572 12.76 6.93 -14.36
C ILE A 572 13.91 7.82 -13.88
N TYR A 573 13.63 9.07 -13.51
CA TYR A 573 14.61 9.96 -12.90
C TYR A 573 15.29 9.33 -11.66
N ARG A 574 14.51 8.71 -10.76
CA ARG A 574 15.08 8.05 -9.58
C ARG A 574 15.96 6.85 -9.94
N ILE A 575 15.51 6.02 -10.89
CA ILE A 575 16.27 4.86 -11.34
C ILE A 575 17.58 5.30 -11.99
N HIS A 576 17.52 6.34 -12.84
CA HIS A 576 18.69 6.88 -13.53
C HIS A 576 19.71 7.49 -12.55
N ASN A 577 19.27 8.34 -11.61
CA ASN A 577 20.17 9.06 -10.72
C ASN A 577 20.62 8.23 -9.50
N ARG A 578 19.90 7.14 -9.20
CA ARG A 578 20.18 6.24 -8.08
C ARG A 578 19.87 4.80 -8.49
N PRO A 579 20.73 4.14 -9.28
CA PRO A 579 20.48 2.81 -9.83
C PRO A 579 20.24 1.72 -8.77
N ASP A 580 20.81 1.89 -7.56
CA ASP A 580 20.60 0.98 -6.44
C ASP A 580 19.25 1.20 -5.70
N THR A 581 18.42 2.15 -6.16
CA THR A 581 17.12 2.43 -5.55
C THR A 581 16.15 1.30 -5.85
N GLN A 582 15.96 0.43 -4.85
CA GLN A 582 14.92 -0.58 -4.90
C GLN A 582 13.53 0.05 -4.83
N ARG A 583 12.56 -0.62 -5.45
CA ARG A 583 11.15 -0.27 -5.26
C ARG A 583 10.78 -0.31 -3.77
N PRO A 584 9.85 0.55 -3.30
CA PRO A 584 9.46 0.61 -1.90
C PRO A 584 9.08 -0.75 -1.30
N ASN A 585 8.41 -1.61 -2.09
CA ASN A 585 8.08 -2.96 -1.66
C ASN A 585 9.32 -3.81 -1.40
N ARG A 586 10.23 -3.94 -2.37
CA ARG A 586 11.47 -4.71 -2.24
C ARG A 586 12.36 -4.17 -1.13
N TYR A 587 12.46 -2.85 -1.03
CA TYR A 587 13.20 -2.21 0.05
C TYR A 587 12.60 -2.54 1.42
N ARG A 588 11.27 -2.54 1.55
CA ARG A 588 10.59 -2.92 2.79
C ARG A 588 10.74 -4.40 3.12
N GLU A 589 10.69 -5.30 2.11
CA GLU A 589 10.98 -6.72 2.31
C GLU A 589 12.38 -6.93 2.88
N LYS A 590 13.36 -6.23 2.31
CA LYS A 590 14.74 -6.24 2.79
C LYS A 590 14.85 -5.67 4.19
N ALA A 591 14.24 -4.52 4.47
CA ALA A 591 14.24 -3.90 5.79
C ALA A 591 13.63 -4.81 6.87
N PHE A 592 12.52 -5.50 6.54
CA PHE A 592 11.90 -6.48 7.43
C PHE A 592 12.83 -7.67 7.67
N SER A 593 13.40 -8.26 6.62
CA SER A 593 14.34 -9.40 6.72
C SER A 593 15.59 -9.06 7.55
N ASP A 594 16.18 -7.89 7.31
CA ASP A 594 17.36 -7.41 8.04
C ASP A 594 17.05 -7.09 9.51
N THR A 595 15.83 -6.63 9.81
CA THR A 595 15.36 -6.44 11.19
C THR A 595 15.18 -7.79 11.88
N THR A 596 14.50 -8.75 11.24
CA THR A 596 14.25 -10.08 11.80
C THR A 596 15.55 -10.86 12.04
N ARG A 597 16.58 -10.71 11.17
CA ARG A 597 17.87 -11.40 11.33
C ARG A 597 18.63 -11.00 12.60
N LYS A 598 18.32 -9.83 13.18
CA LYS A 598 18.97 -9.34 14.41
C LYS A 598 18.33 -9.88 15.68
N LEU A 599 17.18 -10.53 15.57
CA LEU A 599 16.55 -11.26 16.66
C LEU A 599 17.23 -12.62 16.84
N SER A 600 17.77 -12.88 18.03
CA SER A 600 18.35 -14.19 18.36
C SER A 600 17.48 -14.91 19.39
N ALA A 601 17.31 -16.22 19.25
CA ALA A 601 16.46 -16.99 20.16
C ALA A 601 16.97 -16.87 21.60
N MET A 602 16.04 -16.67 22.54
CA MET A 602 16.33 -16.75 23.96
C MET A 602 16.37 -18.22 24.41
N SER A 603 17.21 -18.55 25.40
CA SER A 603 17.12 -19.87 26.03
C SER A 603 15.79 -19.98 26.78
N PRO A 604 15.15 -21.16 26.85
CA PRO A 604 13.88 -21.31 27.57
C PRO A 604 13.95 -20.83 29.02
N SER A 605 15.08 -21.01 29.70
CA SER A 605 15.29 -20.52 31.07
C SER A 605 15.35 -18.99 31.15
N ALA A 606 16.05 -18.33 30.22
CA ALA A 606 16.08 -16.88 30.13
C ALA A 606 14.70 -16.33 29.76
N THR A 607 14.00 -16.97 28.83
CA THR A 607 12.64 -16.59 28.45
C THR A 607 11.67 -16.72 29.61
N ILE A 608 11.69 -17.84 30.34
CA ILE A 608 10.83 -18.04 31.52
C ILE A 608 11.12 -16.97 32.57
N SER A 609 12.40 -16.64 32.80
CA SER A 609 12.79 -15.58 33.71
C SER A 609 12.30 -14.21 33.24
N HIS A 610 12.34 -13.95 31.93
CA HIS A 610 11.92 -12.69 31.33
C HIS A 610 10.39 -12.53 31.22
N LEU A 611 9.66 -13.64 31.02
CA LEU A 611 8.21 -13.71 30.92
C LEU A 611 7.53 -13.75 32.29
N TYR A 612 8.06 -14.49 33.25
CA TYR A 612 7.34 -14.89 34.46
C TYR A 612 7.87 -14.28 35.76
N VAL A 613 8.87 -13.38 35.72
CA VAL A 613 9.48 -12.76 36.92
C VAL A 613 9.74 -11.26 36.66
N PRO A 614 9.48 -10.31 37.62
CA PRO A 614 9.39 -10.48 39.07
C PRO A 614 8.15 -9.85 39.76
N PHE A 615 7.32 -10.66 40.42
CA PHE A 615 6.66 -10.22 41.67
C PHE A 615 7.59 -10.55 42.85
N LEU A 616 8.74 -9.91 42.88
CA LEU A 616 9.48 -9.64 44.12
C LEU A 616 9.60 -8.13 44.21
N LYS A 617 8.45 -7.44 44.27
CA LYS A 617 8.41 -6.10 44.84
C LYS A 617 7.97 -6.31 46.30
N SER A 618 8.88 -5.87 47.17
CA SER A 618 8.81 -5.73 48.62
C SER A 618 7.46 -5.27 49.15
#